data_AF-A0A378XF70-F1
#
_entry.id   AF-A0A378XF70-F1
#
_cell.length_a   1.000
_cell.length_b   1.000
_cell.length_c   1.000
_cell.angle_alpha   90.00
_cell.angle_beta   90.00
_cell.angle_gamma   90.00
#
_symmetry.space_group_name_H-M   'P 1'
#
loop_
_entity.id
_entity.type
_entity.pdbx_description
1 polymer ?
#
loop_
_entity_poly.entity_id
_entity_poly.type
_entity_poly.pdbx_seq_one_letter_code
_entity_poly.pdbx_strand_id
1 'polypeptide(L)'
;MALTSVSTALVVLGVIVAFFGVFCFATLYVKPSGKNKEQLERLTPEQIEQGMKKAKQAFIIFIAAGVLILLIGCVLKVFSGHSAGV
;
A
#
# COMPACT_ATOMS: atom_id res chain seq x y z
N MET A 1 -12.47 24.68 -6.33
CA MET A 1 -12.42 24.37 -4.88
C MET A 1 -12.68 22.89 -4.58
N ALA A 2 -13.78 22.28 -5.06
CA ALA A 2 -14.03 20.84 -4.86
C ALA A 2 -12.93 19.96 -5.50
N LEU A 3 -12.55 20.23 -6.75
CA LEU A 3 -11.54 19.45 -7.48
C LEU A 3 -10.15 19.47 -6.82
N THR A 4 -9.73 20.62 -6.30
CA THR A 4 -8.47 20.80 -5.54
C THR A 4 -8.49 20.06 -4.20
N SER A 5 -9.63 20.06 -3.49
CA SER A 5 -9.78 19.31 -2.24
C SER A 5 -9.73 17.79 -2.46
N VAL A 6 -10.39 17.29 -3.51
CA VAL A 6 -10.40 15.86 -3.88
C VAL A 6 -9.02 15.41 -4.34
N SER A 7 -8.32 16.20 -5.14
CA SER A 7 -6.94 15.91 -5.55
C SER A 7 -6.00 15.83 -4.35
N THR A 8 -6.10 16.78 -3.40
CA THR A 8 -5.28 16.78 -2.19
C THR A 8 -5.56 15.54 -1.33
N ALA A 9 -6.84 15.19 -1.16
CA ALA A 9 -7.25 13.98 -0.44
C ALA A 9 -6.71 12.70 -1.09
N LEU A 10 -6.77 12.59 -2.42
CA LEU A 10 -6.23 11.45 -3.16
C LEU A 10 -4.71 11.32 -3.04
N VAL A 11 -3.98 12.44 -3.08
CA VAL A 11 -2.52 12.44 -2.88
C VAL A 11 -2.17 11.98 -1.47
N VAL A 12 -2.85 12.52 -0.44
CA VAL A 12 -2.63 12.11 0.96
C VAL A 12 -2.97 10.64 1.17
N LEU A 13 -4.10 10.17 0.61
CA LEU A 13 -4.50 8.76 0.67
C LEU A 13 -3.45 7.86 0.01
N GLY A 14 -2.94 8.25 -1.17
CA GLY A 14 -1.87 7.53 -1.87
C GLY A 14 -0.60 7.41 -1.04
N VAL A 15 -0.18 8.49 -0.36
CA VAL A 15 0.99 8.49 0.53
C VAL A 15 0.79 7.57 1.72
N ILE A 16 -0.38 7.61 2.37
CA ILE A 16 -0.70 6.74 3.51
C ILE A 16 -0.67 5.27 3.07
N VAL A 17 -1.30 4.94 1.94
CA VAL A 17 -1.32 3.57 1.39
C VAL A 17 0.09 3.10 1.05
N ALA A 18 0.92 3.95 0.43
CA ALA A 18 2.32 3.62 0.14
C ALA A 18 3.13 3.36 1.42
N PHE A 19 2.98 4.21 2.45
CA PHE A 19 3.64 4.05 3.74
C PHE A 19 3.24 2.73 4.42
N PHE A 20 1.94 2.43 4.48
CA PHE A 20 1.44 1.16 5.02
C PHE A 20 1.93 -0.03 4.21
N GLY A 21 2.02 0.08 2.88
CA GLY A 21 2.59 -0.95 2.02
C GLY A 21 4.04 -1.27 2.39
N VAL A 22 4.89 -0.25 2.51
CA VAL A 22 6.31 -0.40 2.91
C VAL A 22 6.43 -0.99 4.33
N PHE A 23 5.61 -0.53 5.27
CA PHE A 23 5.59 -1.06 6.63
C PHE A 23 5.21 -2.54 6.66
N CYS A 24 4.12 -2.92 5.97
CA CYS A 24 3.71 -4.32 5.85
C CYS A 24 4.81 -5.17 5.23
N PHE A 25 5.48 -4.68 4.18
CA PHE A 25 6.60 -5.40 3.57
C PHE A 25 7.76 -5.60 4.55
N ALA A 26 8.18 -4.56 5.26
CA ALA A 26 9.24 -4.67 6.25
C ALA A 26 8.93 -5.75 7.30
N THR A 27 7.68 -5.80 7.79
CA THR A 27 7.27 -6.79 8.80
C THR A 27 7.30 -8.25 8.30
N LEU A 28 7.23 -8.50 6.98
CA LEU A 28 7.34 -9.86 6.43
C LEU A 28 8.75 -10.46 6.53
N TYR A 29 9.78 -9.63 6.63
CA TYR A 29 11.18 -10.07 6.74
C TYR A 29 11.71 -10.06 8.17
N VAL A 30 10.95 -9.50 9.11
CA VAL A 30 11.31 -9.52 10.53
C VAL A 30 11.08 -10.93 11.07
N LYS A 31 12.09 -11.48 11.76
CA LYS A 31 11.92 -12.76 12.46
C LYS A 31 10.77 -12.64 13.47
N PRO A 32 9.77 -13.52 13.40
CA PRO A 32 8.67 -13.49 14.35
C PRO A 32 9.20 -13.73 15.77
N SER A 33 8.68 -12.97 16.73
CA SER A 33 9.03 -13.08 18.15
C SER A 33 7.78 -13.32 19.00
N GLY A 34 7.97 -13.89 20.20
CA GLY A 34 6.89 -14.16 21.15
C GLY A 34 5.78 -15.04 20.58
N LYS A 35 4.53 -14.60 20.72
CA LYS A 35 3.33 -15.35 20.33
C LYS A 35 3.30 -15.72 18.83
N ASN A 36 3.88 -14.89 17.96
CA ASN A 36 3.91 -15.17 16.52
C ASN A 36 4.86 -16.32 16.18
N LYS A 37 5.90 -16.56 16.99
CA LYS A 37 6.83 -17.68 16.81
C LYS A 37 6.15 -19.00 17.19
N GLU A 38 5.45 -19.05 18.33
CA GLU A 38 4.69 -20.23 18.75
C GLU A 38 3.58 -20.60 17.75
N GLN A 39 2.96 -19.60 17.12
CA GLN A 39 1.98 -19.86 16.06
C GLN A 39 2.64 -20.37 14.78
N LEU A 40 3.83 -19.87 14.44
CA LEU A 40 4.57 -20.32 13.26
C LEU A 40 5.05 -21.77 13.41
N GLU A 41 5.48 -22.18 14.61
CA GLU A 41 5.93 -23.54 14.91
C GLU A 41 4.81 -24.59 14.83
N ARG A 42 3.54 -24.16 14.88
CA ARG A 42 2.36 -25.03 14.72
C ARG A 42 1.93 -25.20 13.26
N LEU A 43 2.51 -24.45 12.33
CA LEU A 43 2.17 -24.51 10.91
C LEU A 43 3.12 -25.47 10.18
N THR A 44 2.62 -26.16 9.16
CA THR A 44 3.49 -26.97 8.30
C THR A 44 4.35 -26.07 7.41
N PRO A 45 5.53 -26.55 6.95
CA PRO A 45 6.39 -25.77 6.05
C PRO A 45 5.67 -25.28 4.79
N GLU A 46 4.75 -26.09 4.26
CA GLU A 46 3.94 -25.78 3.08
C GLU A 46 2.95 -24.63 3.33
N GLN A 47 2.35 -24.57 4.53
CA GLN A 47 1.46 -23.48 4.93
C GLN A 47 2.24 -22.17 5.10
N ILE A 48 3.45 -22.25 5.64
CA ILE A 48 4.35 -21.09 5.78
C ILE A 48 4.74 -20.56 4.39
N GLU A 49 5.13 -21.44 3.47
CA GLU A 49 5.49 -21.06 2.11
C GLU A 49 4.32 -20.43 1.34
N GLN A 50 3.13 -21.04 1.43
CA GLN A 50 1.91 -20.48 0.83
C GLN A 50 1.53 -19.13 1.46
N GLY A 51 1.62 -19.00 2.78
CA GLY A 51 1.36 -17.75 3.48
C GLY A 51 2.30 -16.63 3.02
N MET A 52 3.58 -16.95 2.88
CA MET A 52 4.59 -16.01 2.40
C MET A 52 4.37 -15.61 0.92
N LYS A 53 3.99 -16.56 0.06
CA LYS A 53 3.61 -16.28 -1.35
C LYS A 53 2.40 -15.36 -1.43
N LYS A 54 1.33 -15.65 -0.68
CA LYS A 54 0.12 -14.82 -0.64
C LYS A 54 0.40 -13.43 -0.08
N ALA A 55 1.24 -13.31 0.96
CA ALA A 55 1.63 -12.02 1.53
C ALA A 55 2.40 -11.15 0.52
N LYS A 56 3.34 -11.73 -0.23
CA LYS A 56 4.05 -11.04 -1.32
C LYS A 56 3.09 -10.59 -2.43
N GLN A 57 2.17 -11.45 -2.83
CA GLN A 57 1.17 -11.10 -3.84
C GLN A 57 0.25 -9.96 -3.38
N ALA A 58 -0.23 -10.02 -2.13
CA ALA A 58 -1.04 -8.97 -1.53
C ALA A 58 -0.28 -7.63 -1.47
N PHE A 59 1.01 -7.66 -1.11
CA PHE A 59 1.87 -6.47 -1.14
C PHE A 59 1.95 -5.85 -2.54
N ILE A 60 2.18 -6.65 -3.59
CA ILE A 60 2.23 -6.16 -4.98
C ILE A 60 0.92 -5.48 -5.36
N ILE A 61 -0.22 -6.09 -5.02
CA ILE A 61 -1.55 -5.53 -5.31
C ILE A 61 -1.76 -4.20 -4.58
N PHE A 62 -1.39 -4.12 -3.29
CA PHE A 62 -1.51 -2.90 -2.49
C PHE A 62 -0.66 -1.75 -3.03
N ILE A 63 0.60 -2.03 -3.39
CA ILE A 63 1.49 -1.03 -3.98
C ILE A 63 0.95 -0.57 -5.34
N ALA A 64 0.52 -1.49 -6.20
CA ALA A 64 -0.06 -1.15 -7.50
C ALA A 64 -1.30 -0.26 -7.36
N ALA A 65 -2.20 -0.58 -6.41
CA ALA A 65 -3.38 0.23 -6.11
C ALA A 65 -2.99 1.62 -5.57
N GLY A 66 -2.02 1.71 -4.66
CA GLY A 66 -1.52 2.98 -4.14
C GLY A 66 -0.91 3.87 -5.22
N VAL A 67 -0.09 3.30 -6.11
CA VAL A 67 0.49 4.01 -7.26
C VAL A 67 -0.61 4.50 -8.21
N LEU A 68 -1.62 3.68 -8.49
CA LEU A 68 -2.75 4.07 -9.35
C LEU A 68 -3.51 5.28 -8.77
N ILE A 69 -3.81 5.25 -7.46
CA ILE A 69 -4.49 6.35 -6.76
C ILE A 69 -3.65 7.63 -6.84
N LEU A 70 -2.33 7.52 -6.65
CA LEU A 70 -1.41 8.65 -6.72
C LEU A 70 -1.36 9.25 -8.12
N LEU A 71 -1.32 8.41 -9.17
CA LEU A 71 -1.39 8.86 -10.57
C LEU A 71 -2.71 9.58 -10.87
N ILE A 72 -3.85 9.03 -10.44
CA ILE A 72 -5.16 9.67 -10.59
C ILE A 72 -5.17 11.04 -9.89
N GLY A 73 -4.67 11.11 -8.66
CA GLY A 73 -4.54 12.36 -7.90
C GLY A 73 -3.68 13.41 -8.61
N CYS A 74 -2.56 13.00 -9.20
CA CYS A 74 -1.67 13.85 -10.00
C CYS A 74 -2.33 14.35 -11.28
N VAL A 75 -2.99 13.48 -12.04
CA VAL A 75 -3.71 13.86 -13.27
C VAL A 75 -4.79 14.89 -12.94
N LEU A 76 -5.60 14.65 -11.89
CA LEU A 76 -6.61 15.61 -11.44
C LEU A 76 -6.01 16.95 -10.99
N LYS A 77 -4.81 16.93 -10.38
CA LYS A 77 -4.10 18.14 -9.98
C LYS A 77 -3.65 18.98 -11.19
N VAL A 78 -3.04 18.33 -12.18
CA VAL A 78 -2.61 18.97 -13.44
C VAL A 78 -3.81 19.54 -14.19
N PHE A 79 -4.88 18.76 -14.31
CA PHE A 79 -6.11 19.18 -14.99
C PHE A 79 -6.77 20.37 -14.27
N SER A 80 -6.82 20.34 -12.94
CA SER A 80 -7.35 21.45 -12.14
C SER A 80 -6.50 22.72 -12.24
N GLY A 81 -5.17 22.61 -12.38
CA GLY A 81 -4.29 23.76 -12.62
C GLY A 81 -4.55 24.40 -13.98
N HIS A 82 -4.63 23.56 -15.02
CA HIS A 82 -4.90 24.01 -16.38
C HIS A 82 -6.28 24.64 -16.55
N SER A 83 -7.33 24.07 -15.93
CA SER A 83 -8.69 24.64 -15.97
C SER A 83 -8.85 25.93 -15.14
N ALA A 84 -7.95 26.20 -14.20
CA ALA A 84 -7.97 27.41 -13.39
C ALA A 84 -7.28 28.62 -14.08
N GLY A 85 -6.76 28.46 -15.29
CA GLY A 85 -6.11 29.53 -16.05
C GLY A 85 -4.77 29.98 -15.46
N VAL A 86 -4.03 29.05 -14.84
CA VAL A 86 -2.63 29.23 -14.44
C VAL A 86 -1.72 28.46 -15.38
#